data_AF-A0A2T2VAS3-F1
#
_entry.id   AF-A0A2T2VAS3-F1
#
_cell.length_a   1.000
_cell.length_b   1.000
_cell.length_c   1.000
_cell.angle_alpha   90.00
_cell.angle_beta   90.00
_cell.angle_gamma   90.00
#
_symmetry.space_group_name_H-M   'P 1'
#
loop_
_entity.id
_entity.type
_entity.pdbx_description
1 polymer ?
#
loop_
_entity_poly.entity_id
_entity_poly.type
_entity_poly.pdbx_seq_one_letter_code
_entity_poly.pdbx_strand_id
1 'polypeptide(L)'
;MGFIMKHLQLLWIPVLTCILITPNFLIAQPTISGVINDYTEVTNLDLCSNSVTVGSTNNFSVGDRVLLIQMQGASIDQSNSSSFGTVTNYNEAGNYEFATIQSINSNQIVFQNYLVRSYNPSASVQLVRVPQYNNVSLSGTVTAQAWNGTTGGIVVFAATGNVNLNGNSIDISGQGFRGGNAVNIGGLCPSTDYYYDCNNTNGANKGESIVDLSCAYQRGRGAAAGGAGGGNGHNNGGGGGG
;
A
#
# COMPACT_ATOMS: atom_id res chain seq x y z
N MET A 1 101.19 16.60 -21.12
CA MET A 1 100.54 17.92 -21.15
C MET A 1 99.67 17.97 -22.40
N GLY A 2 98.37 17.68 -22.42
CA GLY A 2 97.34 17.73 -21.40
C GLY A 2 96.30 18.75 -21.88
N PHE A 3 95.19 18.32 -22.50
CA PHE A 3 93.94 19.09 -22.63
C PHE A 3 92.83 18.14 -23.07
N ILE A 4 91.92 17.77 -22.15
CA ILE A 4 90.62 17.17 -22.46
C ILE A 4 89.57 18.15 -21.94
N MET A 5 88.87 18.77 -22.87
CA MET A 5 87.70 19.63 -22.64
C MET A 5 86.54 18.76 -22.14
N LYS A 6 86.03 19.01 -20.92
CA LYS A 6 84.77 18.43 -20.45
C LYS A 6 83.62 19.35 -20.86
N HIS A 7 82.81 18.91 -21.83
CA HIS A 7 81.51 19.51 -22.13
C HIS A 7 80.52 19.15 -21.02
N LEU A 8 79.98 20.17 -20.36
CA LEU A 8 78.92 20.06 -19.36
C LEU A 8 77.56 20.13 -20.08
N GLN A 9 76.81 19.02 -20.11
CA GLN A 9 75.43 19.02 -20.62
C GLN A 9 74.46 19.16 -19.44
N LEU A 10 73.71 20.26 -19.42
CA LEU A 10 72.59 20.48 -18.50
C LEU A 10 71.40 19.61 -18.91
N LEU A 11 70.99 18.70 -18.02
CA LEU A 11 69.76 17.91 -18.17
C LEU A 11 68.56 18.75 -17.66
N TRP A 12 67.61 19.03 -18.56
CA TRP A 12 66.30 19.60 -18.20
C TRP A 12 65.37 18.47 -17.75
N ILE A 13 64.90 18.50 -16.50
CA ILE A 13 63.88 17.57 -15.98
C ILE A 13 62.52 18.28 -16.08
N PRO A 14 61.58 17.83 -16.93
CA PRO A 14 60.24 18.38 -16.93
C PRO A 14 59.48 17.84 -15.71
N VAL A 15 59.10 18.74 -14.79
CA VAL A 15 58.20 18.42 -13.68
C VAL A 15 56.79 18.27 -14.24
N LEU A 16 56.36 17.02 -14.40
CA LEU A 16 55.00 16.67 -14.78
C LEU A 16 54.06 16.96 -13.61
N THR A 17 53.33 18.07 -13.68
CA THR A 17 52.32 18.42 -12.67
C THR A 17 51.07 17.58 -12.91
N CYS A 18 50.88 16.55 -12.10
CA CYS A 18 49.69 15.70 -12.14
C CYS A 18 48.55 16.42 -11.42
N ILE A 19 47.62 17.03 -12.17
CA ILE A 19 46.40 17.62 -11.62
C ILE A 19 45.45 16.47 -11.25
N LEU A 20 45.31 16.20 -9.95
CA LEU A 20 44.32 15.28 -9.39
C LEU A 20 42.92 15.87 -9.58
N ILE A 21 42.23 15.45 -10.64
CA ILE A 21 40.80 15.70 -10.82
C ILE A 21 40.06 14.64 -9.98
N THR A 22 39.66 14.99 -8.76
CA THR A 22 38.73 14.15 -7.99
C THR A 22 37.35 14.22 -8.64
N PRO A 23 36.76 13.10 -9.10
CA PRO A 23 35.39 13.13 -9.60
C PRO A 23 34.45 13.44 -8.45
N ASN A 24 33.83 14.62 -8.47
CA ASN A 24 32.71 14.93 -7.60
C ASN A 24 31.52 14.05 -8.04
N PHE A 25 31.26 12.98 -7.31
CA PHE A 25 30.03 12.22 -7.48
C PHE A 25 28.87 13.07 -6.93
N LEU A 26 28.15 13.75 -7.84
CA LEU A 26 26.85 14.31 -7.52
C LEU A 26 25.87 13.14 -7.31
N ILE A 27 25.58 12.81 -6.04
CA ILE A 27 24.45 11.94 -5.74
C ILE A 27 23.19 12.76 -5.98
N ALA A 28 22.56 12.55 -7.13
CA ALA A 28 21.21 13.02 -7.36
C ALA A 28 20.29 12.38 -6.32
N GLN A 29 19.45 13.18 -5.67
CA GLN A 29 18.43 12.67 -4.76
C GLN A 29 17.48 11.76 -5.56
N PRO A 30 17.15 10.54 -5.07
CA PRO A 30 16.21 9.67 -5.76
C PRO A 30 14.85 10.35 -5.88
N THR A 31 14.26 10.27 -7.08
CA THR A 31 12.92 10.81 -7.37
C THR A 31 11.87 9.72 -7.51
N ILE A 32 10.65 10.00 -7.06
CA ILE A 32 9.51 9.06 -7.11
C ILE A 32 8.26 9.69 -7.73
N SER A 33 7.44 8.87 -8.37
CA SER A 33 6.13 9.20 -8.94
C SER A 33 5.36 7.92 -9.30
N GLY A 34 4.04 8.00 -9.45
CA GLY A 34 3.19 6.86 -9.74
C GLY A 34 3.07 5.89 -8.57
N VAL A 35 2.82 4.61 -8.87
CA VAL A 35 2.75 3.55 -7.85
C VAL A 35 4.16 3.15 -7.45
N ILE A 36 4.49 3.35 -6.18
CA ILE A 36 5.84 3.09 -5.62
C ILE A 36 5.91 1.80 -4.78
N ASN A 37 4.75 1.22 -4.46
CA ASN A 37 4.62 0.06 -3.59
C ASN A 37 4.28 -1.19 -4.41
N ASP A 38 4.72 -2.34 -3.90
CA ASP A 38 4.31 -3.65 -4.37
C ASP A 38 3.48 -4.33 -3.29
N TYR A 39 2.46 -5.07 -3.71
CA TYR A 39 1.46 -5.67 -2.84
C TYR A 39 1.33 -7.16 -3.13
N THR A 40 1.07 -7.95 -2.11
CA THR A 40 0.74 -9.37 -2.26
C THR A 40 -0.24 -9.77 -1.17
N GLU A 41 -1.21 -10.62 -1.51
CA GLU A 41 -2.15 -11.18 -0.55
C GLU A 41 -1.40 -12.10 0.42
N VAL A 42 -1.76 -12.05 1.70
CA VAL A 42 -1.31 -12.98 2.72
C VAL A 42 -2.40 -14.00 2.97
N THR A 43 -2.16 -15.25 2.58
CA THR A 43 -3.14 -16.34 2.67
C THR A 43 -3.00 -17.18 3.93
N ASN A 44 -1.84 -17.12 4.58
CA ASN A 44 -1.60 -17.78 5.87
C ASN A 44 -0.56 -17.02 6.70
N LEU A 45 -0.70 -17.09 8.02
CA LEU A 45 0.25 -16.55 9.00
C LEU A 45 0.63 -17.66 9.98
N ASP A 46 1.93 -17.92 10.13
CA ASP A 46 2.46 -18.87 11.10
C ASP A 46 3.40 -18.14 12.07
N LEU A 47 2.90 -17.93 13.29
CA LEU A 47 3.63 -17.25 14.36
C LEU A 47 4.78 -18.10 14.92
N CYS A 48 4.71 -19.43 14.82
CA CYS A 48 5.77 -20.32 15.33
C CYS A 48 7.02 -20.24 14.45
N SER A 49 6.83 -20.17 13.13
CA SER A 49 7.92 -19.98 12.18
C SER A 49 8.19 -18.50 11.84
N ASN A 50 7.43 -17.57 12.44
CA ASN A 50 7.49 -16.14 12.15
C ASN A 50 7.42 -15.82 10.65
N SER A 51 6.46 -16.44 9.97
CA SER A 51 6.35 -16.41 8.52
C SER A 51 4.93 -16.20 8.02
N VAL A 52 4.83 -15.72 6.78
CA VAL A 52 3.58 -15.63 6.04
C VAL A 52 3.68 -16.39 4.73
N THR A 53 2.57 -16.98 4.30
CA THR A 53 2.41 -17.46 2.93
C THR A 53 1.72 -16.38 2.12
N VAL A 54 2.26 -16.05 0.95
CA VAL A 54 1.74 -15.00 0.08
C VAL A 54 1.35 -15.51 -1.30
N GLY A 55 0.52 -14.73 -2.01
CA GLY A 55 0.10 -15.07 -3.39
C GLY A 55 1.24 -15.03 -4.40
N SER A 56 2.18 -14.12 -4.23
CA SER A 56 3.39 -13.99 -5.06
C SER A 56 4.54 -13.31 -4.31
N THR A 57 5.78 -13.70 -4.62
CA THR A 57 7.02 -13.16 -4.05
C THR A 57 7.87 -12.38 -5.07
N ASN A 58 7.40 -12.24 -6.32
CA ASN A 58 8.20 -11.72 -7.43
C ASN A 58 8.81 -10.32 -7.20
N ASN A 59 8.11 -9.46 -6.46
CA ASN A 59 8.54 -8.08 -6.22
C ASN A 59 9.13 -7.87 -4.81
N PHE A 60 9.43 -8.97 -4.11
CA PHE A 60 9.97 -8.96 -2.76
C PHE A 60 11.36 -9.60 -2.75
N SER A 61 12.27 -9.04 -1.96
CA SER A 61 13.64 -9.51 -1.82
C SER A 61 14.04 -9.61 -0.36
N VAL A 62 15.01 -10.48 -0.08
CA VAL A 62 15.60 -10.59 1.26
C VAL A 62 16.22 -9.25 1.66
N GLY A 63 15.91 -8.79 2.87
CA GLY A 63 16.31 -7.48 3.38
C GLY A 63 15.30 -6.36 3.12
N ASP A 64 14.26 -6.57 2.30
CA ASP A 64 13.22 -5.57 2.11
C ASP A 64 12.47 -5.29 3.43
N ARG A 65 12.20 -4.00 3.66
CA ARG A 65 11.20 -3.59 4.66
C ARG A 65 9.81 -3.78 4.07
N VAL A 66 8.91 -4.31 4.87
CA VAL A 66 7.52 -4.59 4.49
C VAL A 66 6.56 -4.12 5.58
N LEU A 67 5.34 -3.79 5.17
CA LEU A 67 4.18 -3.53 6.02
C LEU A 67 3.23 -4.71 5.89
N LEU A 68 2.98 -5.40 6.99
CA LEU A 68 1.88 -6.37 7.11
C LEU A 68 0.66 -5.60 7.63
N ILE A 69 -0.47 -5.70 6.96
CA ILE A 69 -1.69 -4.97 7.34
C ILE A 69 -2.95 -5.76 7.00
N GLN A 70 -3.91 -5.76 7.91
CA GLN A 70 -5.23 -6.33 7.69
C GLN A 70 -6.22 -5.23 7.31
N MET A 71 -6.85 -5.38 6.14
CA MET A 71 -7.71 -4.35 5.57
C MET A 71 -9.15 -4.47 6.06
N GLN A 72 -9.66 -5.70 6.22
CA GLN A 72 -11.06 -5.97 6.57
C GLN A 72 -11.17 -6.91 7.76
N GLY A 73 -12.39 -7.28 8.14
CA GLY A 73 -12.68 -8.24 9.21
C GLY A 73 -13.55 -7.70 10.35
N ALA A 74 -13.81 -6.40 10.38
CA ALA A 74 -14.64 -5.79 11.41
C ALA A 74 -16.06 -6.39 11.42
N SER A 75 -16.67 -6.39 12.60
CA SER A 75 -18.08 -6.70 12.82
C SER A 75 -18.87 -5.41 13.03
N ILE A 76 -20.11 -5.40 12.57
CA ILE A 76 -21.04 -4.29 12.69
C ILE A 76 -22.38 -4.75 13.26
N ASP A 77 -23.16 -3.80 13.75
CA ASP A 77 -24.59 -4.00 13.95
C ASP A 77 -25.26 -4.25 12.59
N GLN A 78 -25.89 -5.42 12.46
CA GLN A 78 -26.62 -5.86 11.26
C GLN A 78 -28.14 -5.80 11.44
N SER A 79 -28.63 -5.20 12.53
CA SER A 79 -30.07 -4.97 12.73
C SER A 79 -30.61 -4.01 11.67
N ASN A 80 -31.85 -4.23 11.24
CA ASN A 80 -32.51 -3.34 10.29
C ASN A 80 -33.01 -2.06 11.00
N SER A 81 -32.07 -1.26 11.51
CA SER A 81 -32.33 -0.08 12.33
C SER A 81 -31.34 1.04 12.00
N SER A 82 -31.53 2.22 12.61
CA SER A 82 -30.58 3.34 12.50
C SER A 82 -29.17 3.00 12.97
N SER A 83 -28.99 1.92 13.74
CA SER A 83 -27.69 1.47 14.21
C SER A 83 -26.91 0.66 13.16
N PHE A 84 -27.55 0.25 12.05
CA PHE A 84 -26.92 -0.59 11.03
C PHE A 84 -25.56 -0.01 10.62
N GLY A 85 -24.54 -0.87 10.62
CA GLY A 85 -23.19 -0.50 10.20
C GLY A 85 -22.33 0.17 11.27
N THR A 86 -22.85 0.38 12.48
CA THR A 86 -22.03 0.77 13.63
C THR A 86 -21.05 -0.36 13.94
N VAL A 87 -19.75 -0.06 13.98
CA VAL A 87 -18.70 -1.04 14.30
C VAL A 87 -18.86 -1.53 15.73
N THR A 88 -19.00 -2.83 15.90
CA THR A 88 -19.10 -3.49 17.22
C THR A 88 -17.77 -4.11 17.64
N ASN A 89 -16.95 -4.53 16.68
CA ASN A 89 -15.59 -5.01 16.91
C ASN A 89 -14.75 -4.81 15.64
N TYR A 90 -13.48 -4.43 15.78
CA TYR A 90 -12.58 -4.29 14.64
C TYR A 90 -12.03 -5.64 14.16
N ASN A 91 -11.93 -6.66 15.04
CA ASN A 91 -11.37 -7.97 14.71
C ASN A 91 -10.07 -7.89 13.88
N GLU A 92 -9.13 -7.06 14.33
CA GLU A 92 -7.85 -6.76 13.66
C GLU A 92 -7.93 -5.95 12.36
N ALA A 93 -9.10 -5.49 11.90
CA ALA A 93 -9.17 -4.56 10.76
C ALA A 93 -8.44 -3.25 11.08
N GLY A 94 -7.55 -2.84 10.18
CA GLY A 94 -6.63 -1.71 10.37
C GLY A 94 -5.41 -2.03 11.23
N ASN A 95 -5.26 -3.26 11.72
CA ASN A 95 -4.07 -3.68 12.45
C ASN A 95 -2.87 -3.82 11.49
N TYR A 96 -1.69 -3.37 11.91
CA TYR A 96 -0.50 -3.38 11.08
C TYR A 96 0.81 -3.44 11.86
N GLU A 97 1.84 -4.01 11.23
CA GLU A 97 3.21 -4.04 11.71
C GLU A 97 4.21 -3.92 10.56
N PHE A 98 5.38 -3.36 10.84
CA PHE A 98 6.49 -3.40 9.90
C PHE A 98 7.45 -4.53 10.25
N ALA A 99 7.96 -5.21 9.24
CA ALA A 99 8.96 -6.25 9.37
C ALA A 99 10.05 -6.08 8.30
N THR A 100 11.12 -6.85 8.44
CA THR A 100 12.16 -7.00 7.41
C THR A 100 12.21 -8.47 6.98
N ILE A 101 12.28 -8.71 5.67
CA ILE A 101 12.35 -10.07 5.13
C ILE A 101 13.72 -10.69 5.47
N GLN A 102 13.68 -11.85 6.13
CA GLN A 102 14.86 -12.66 6.43
C GLN A 102 15.17 -13.65 5.32
N SER A 103 14.17 -14.36 4.84
CA SER A 103 14.30 -15.34 3.75
C SER A 103 12.99 -15.47 2.98
N ILE A 104 13.11 -15.92 1.72
CA ILE A 104 11.98 -16.22 0.86
C ILE A 104 12.17 -17.65 0.34
N ASN A 105 11.22 -18.52 0.65
CA ASN A 105 11.20 -19.92 0.24
C ASN A 105 9.92 -20.18 -0.55
N SER A 106 10.01 -20.12 -1.89
CA SER A 106 8.83 -20.16 -2.75
C SER A 106 7.85 -19.01 -2.42
N ASN A 107 6.66 -19.33 -1.91
CA ASN A 107 5.63 -18.37 -1.49
C ASN A 107 5.67 -18.05 0.01
N GLN A 108 6.61 -18.62 0.77
CA GLN A 108 6.75 -18.33 2.18
C GLN A 108 7.80 -17.23 2.40
N ILE A 109 7.42 -16.18 3.12
CA ILE A 109 8.30 -15.09 3.55
C ILE A 109 8.49 -15.21 5.07
N VAL A 110 9.74 -15.36 5.50
CA VAL A 110 10.11 -15.41 6.92
C VAL A 110 10.66 -14.04 7.33
N PHE A 111 10.25 -13.54 8.49
CA PHE A 111 10.66 -12.21 8.97
C PHE A 111 11.83 -12.27 9.96
N GLN A 112 12.66 -11.22 9.93
CA GLN A 112 13.75 -11.03 10.89
C GLN A 112 13.22 -10.62 12.27
N ASN A 113 12.22 -9.73 12.27
CA ASN A 113 11.54 -9.28 13.48
C ASN A 113 10.36 -10.20 13.76
N TYR A 114 10.19 -10.61 15.02
CA TYR A 114 9.00 -11.35 15.44
C TYR A 114 7.77 -10.46 15.35
N LEU A 115 6.74 -10.94 14.66
CA LEU A 115 5.42 -10.33 14.69
C LEU A 115 4.82 -10.51 16.08
N VAL A 116 4.28 -9.44 16.67
CA VAL A 116 3.69 -9.48 18.02
C VAL A 116 2.19 -9.26 18.01
N ARG A 117 1.61 -8.78 16.90
CA ARG A 117 0.17 -8.62 16.77
C ARG A 117 -0.48 -9.81 16.07
N SER A 118 -1.80 -9.88 16.21
CA SER A 118 -2.62 -10.91 15.57
C SER A 118 -3.22 -10.39 14.27
N TYR A 119 -3.43 -11.32 13.35
CA TYR A 119 -4.07 -11.07 12.06
C TYR A 119 -4.92 -12.29 11.72
N ASN A 120 -5.97 -12.06 10.95
CA ASN A 120 -6.80 -13.09 10.35
C ASN A 120 -6.57 -13.10 8.84
N PRO A 121 -5.76 -14.02 8.28
CA PRO A 121 -5.51 -14.10 6.85
C PRO A 121 -6.77 -14.20 5.97
N SER A 122 -7.88 -14.72 6.52
CA SER A 122 -9.17 -14.77 5.80
C SER A 122 -9.91 -13.43 5.75
N ALA A 123 -9.38 -12.37 6.38
CA ALA A 123 -9.98 -11.05 6.47
C ALA A 123 -9.16 -9.98 5.70
N SER A 124 -8.72 -10.34 4.49
CA SER A 124 -8.02 -9.44 3.56
C SER A 124 -6.73 -8.84 4.15
N VAL A 125 -5.77 -9.72 4.45
CA VAL A 125 -4.42 -9.31 4.88
C VAL A 125 -3.53 -9.16 3.65
N GLN A 126 -2.78 -8.06 3.58
CA GLN A 126 -1.79 -7.84 2.53
C GLN A 126 -0.42 -7.51 3.11
N LEU A 127 0.61 -7.92 2.37
CA LEU A 127 1.99 -7.53 2.61
C LEU A 127 2.39 -6.51 1.55
N VAL A 128 2.90 -5.36 2.00
CA VAL A 128 3.26 -4.23 1.14
C VAL A 128 4.74 -3.95 1.27
N ARG A 129 5.49 -3.94 0.16
CA ARG A 129 6.90 -3.54 0.16
C ARG A 129 7.03 -2.06 0.47
N VAL A 130 7.95 -1.70 1.37
CA VAL A 130 8.17 -0.32 1.85
C VAL A 130 9.52 0.16 1.34
N PRO A 131 9.57 0.95 0.26
CA PRO A 131 10.81 1.58 -0.19
C PRO A 131 11.43 2.44 0.92
N GLN A 132 12.75 2.37 1.06
CA GLN A 132 13.50 3.13 2.07
C GLN A 132 14.48 4.08 1.37
N TYR A 133 14.44 5.35 1.76
CA TYR A 133 15.27 6.40 1.21
C TYR A 133 16.05 7.12 2.31
N ASN A 134 17.19 7.71 1.96
CA ASN A 134 17.82 8.71 2.83
C ASN A 134 17.12 10.05 2.66
N ASN A 135 17.18 10.63 1.47
CA ASN A 135 16.35 11.78 1.07
C ASN A 135 15.56 11.38 -0.17
N VAL A 136 14.32 11.84 -0.32
CA VAL A 136 13.48 11.53 -1.49
C VAL A 136 12.77 12.79 -2.00
N SER A 137 12.72 12.94 -3.33
CA SER A 137 12.05 14.04 -4.02
C SER A 137 10.90 13.49 -4.87
N LEU A 138 9.76 14.16 -4.95
CA LEU A 138 8.73 13.77 -5.92
C LEU A 138 9.05 14.40 -7.28
N SER A 139 8.91 13.60 -8.35
CA SER A 139 8.99 14.06 -9.75
C SER A 139 7.62 14.10 -10.44
N GLY A 140 6.56 13.68 -9.74
CA GLY A 140 5.18 13.63 -10.18
C GLY A 140 4.29 13.18 -9.02
N THR A 141 2.98 13.06 -9.26
CA THR A 141 2.04 12.56 -8.24
C THR A 141 2.38 11.12 -7.88
N VAL A 142 2.47 10.82 -6.58
CA VAL A 142 2.59 9.45 -6.07
C VAL A 142 1.19 8.92 -5.79
N THR A 143 0.92 7.71 -6.26
CA THR A 143 -0.37 7.03 -6.20
C THR A 143 -0.22 5.61 -5.63
N ALA A 144 -1.33 4.94 -5.35
CA ALA A 144 -1.39 3.52 -4.99
C ALA A 144 -1.90 2.67 -6.17
N GLN A 145 -1.69 1.36 -6.08
CA GLN A 145 -2.57 0.42 -6.77
C GLN A 145 -3.97 0.59 -6.16
N ALA A 146 -5.00 0.80 -6.99
CA ALA A 146 -6.37 0.84 -6.48
C ALA A 146 -6.75 -0.49 -5.81
N TRP A 147 -7.48 -0.41 -4.70
CA TRP A 147 -7.98 -1.59 -4.00
C TRP A 147 -8.82 -2.46 -4.94
N ASN A 148 -8.40 -3.72 -5.11
CA ASN A 148 -9.06 -4.65 -6.01
C ASN A 148 -9.99 -5.66 -5.30
N GLY A 149 -10.16 -5.53 -3.98
CA GLY A 149 -10.85 -6.50 -3.13
C GLY A 149 -9.91 -7.37 -2.29
N THR A 150 -8.60 -7.36 -2.59
CA THR A 150 -7.60 -8.20 -1.91
C THR A 150 -6.33 -7.42 -1.55
N THR A 151 -5.84 -6.57 -2.47
CA THR A 151 -4.62 -5.76 -2.30
C THR A 151 -4.79 -4.36 -2.89
N GLY A 152 -3.93 -3.43 -2.46
CA GLY A 152 -3.92 -2.03 -2.90
C GLY A 152 -4.41 -1.06 -1.82
N GLY A 153 -4.67 0.19 -2.23
CA GLY A 153 -5.22 1.23 -1.37
C GLY A 153 -4.26 1.83 -0.35
N ILE A 154 -2.96 1.59 -0.47
CA ILE A 154 -1.95 2.05 0.50
C ILE A 154 -0.75 2.65 -0.23
N VAL A 155 -0.36 3.87 0.13
CA VAL A 155 1.00 4.38 -0.15
C VAL A 155 1.81 4.33 1.13
N VAL A 156 3.01 3.74 1.08
CA VAL A 156 3.93 3.70 2.22
C VAL A 156 5.38 3.74 1.78
N PHE A 157 6.19 4.59 2.38
CA PHE A 157 7.64 4.60 2.21
C PHE A 157 8.30 5.14 3.47
N ALA A 158 9.58 4.87 3.64
CA ALA A 158 10.37 5.42 4.74
C ALA A 158 11.46 6.34 4.19
N ALA A 159 11.67 7.49 4.84
CA ALA A 159 12.79 8.37 4.58
C ALA A 159 13.46 8.74 5.92
N THR A 160 14.78 8.63 6.01
CA THR A 160 15.53 9.01 7.24
C THR A 160 15.87 10.50 7.29
N GLY A 161 15.90 11.17 6.13
CA GLY A 161 16.12 12.59 5.93
C GLY A 161 14.92 13.27 5.27
N ASN A 162 15.17 14.18 4.33
CA ASN A 162 14.13 15.05 3.78
C ASN A 162 13.25 14.35 2.73
N VAL A 163 11.94 14.55 2.85
CA VAL A 163 10.93 14.30 1.81
C VAL A 163 10.59 15.64 1.16
N ASN A 164 10.98 15.83 -0.09
CA ASN A 164 10.70 17.05 -0.84
C ASN A 164 9.62 16.79 -1.88
N LEU A 165 8.47 17.46 -1.75
CA LEU A 165 7.35 17.29 -2.68
C LEU A 165 7.60 17.93 -4.06
N ASN A 166 8.50 18.92 -4.17
CA ASN A 166 8.78 19.67 -5.41
C ASN A 166 7.50 20.15 -6.16
N GLY A 167 6.49 20.58 -5.42
CA GLY A 167 5.21 21.04 -5.99
C GLY A 167 4.28 19.91 -6.47
N ASN A 168 4.63 18.64 -6.24
CA ASN A 168 3.78 17.48 -6.50
C ASN A 168 3.00 17.06 -5.25
N SER A 169 2.10 16.09 -5.40
CA SER A 169 1.27 15.54 -4.34
C SER A 169 1.46 14.03 -4.17
N ILE A 170 1.12 13.54 -2.98
CA ILE A 170 0.74 12.14 -2.79
C ILE A 170 -0.80 12.14 -2.79
N ASP A 171 -1.40 11.53 -3.80
CA ASP A 171 -2.85 11.55 -3.99
C ASP A 171 -3.34 10.14 -4.33
N ILE A 172 -4.17 9.60 -3.44
CA ILE A 172 -4.76 8.27 -3.55
C ILE A 172 -6.29 8.34 -3.63
N SER A 173 -6.85 9.49 -4.02
CA SER A 173 -8.29 9.68 -4.11
C SER A 173 -8.95 8.63 -5.00
N GLY A 174 -9.89 7.85 -4.46
CA GLY A 174 -10.61 6.79 -5.18
C GLY A 174 -9.80 5.51 -5.41
N GLN A 175 -8.67 5.33 -4.72
CA GLN A 175 -7.81 4.14 -4.82
C GLN A 175 -7.87 3.23 -3.59
N GLY A 176 -8.57 3.64 -2.52
CA GLY A 176 -8.96 2.80 -1.40
C GLY A 176 -10.19 1.94 -1.72
N PHE A 177 -10.96 1.57 -0.69
CA PHE A 177 -12.10 0.64 -0.82
C PHE A 177 -13.04 0.98 -1.97
N ARG A 178 -13.53 -0.03 -2.70
CA ARG A 178 -14.34 0.17 -3.91
C ARG A 178 -15.70 0.76 -3.54
N GLY A 179 -16.17 1.70 -4.34
CA GLY A 179 -17.53 2.23 -4.21
C GLY A 179 -18.61 1.23 -4.61
N GLY A 180 -19.85 1.48 -4.16
CA GLY A 180 -20.99 0.66 -4.54
C GLY A 180 -21.33 0.78 -6.02
N ASN A 181 -21.52 -0.34 -6.71
CA ASN A 181 -21.89 -0.35 -8.12
C ASN A 181 -23.28 0.28 -8.33
N ALA A 182 -23.35 1.26 -9.22
CA ALA A 182 -24.62 1.79 -9.71
C ALA A 182 -25.39 0.69 -10.44
N VAL A 183 -26.66 0.56 -10.11
CA VAL A 183 -27.52 -0.48 -10.64
C VAL A 183 -28.84 0.14 -11.05
N ASN A 184 -29.23 -0.07 -12.31
CA ASN A 184 -30.53 0.34 -12.82
C ASN A 184 -31.54 -0.75 -12.45
N ILE A 185 -32.17 -0.61 -11.28
CA ILE A 185 -33.10 -1.60 -10.76
C ILE A 185 -34.48 -0.98 -10.53
N GLY A 186 -35.50 -1.70 -11.00
CA GLY A 186 -36.91 -1.46 -10.70
C GLY A 186 -37.22 -1.81 -9.25
N GLY A 187 -37.58 -0.82 -8.43
CA GLY A 187 -37.93 -1.02 -7.02
C GLY A 187 -39.22 -0.31 -6.66
N LEU A 188 -39.96 -0.87 -5.70
CA LEU A 188 -41.19 -0.28 -5.18
C LEU A 188 -40.86 0.89 -4.25
N CYS A 189 -41.66 1.96 -4.33
CA CYS A 189 -41.65 3.05 -3.36
C CYS A 189 -42.86 2.92 -2.42
N PRO A 190 -42.70 3.07 -1.09
CA PRO A 190 -41.46 3.39 -0.37
C PRO A 190 -40.66 2.16 0.08
N SER A 191 -39.33 2.23 -0.06
CA SER A 191 -38.39 1.25 0.50
C SER A 191 -37.57 1.92 1.60
N THR A 192 -37.62 1.41 2.84
CA THR A 192 -37.07 2.11 4.02
C THR A 192 -36.06 1.31 4.83
N ASP A 193 -35.80 0.06 4.44
CA ASP A 193 -34.86 -0.80 5.17
C ASP A 193 -33.43 -0.27 5.01
N TYR A 194 -32.63 -0.54 6.03
CA TYR A 194 -31.21 -0.19 6.08
C TYR A 194 -30.37 -1.14 5.25
N TYR A 195 -30.83 -2.37 5.07
CA TYR A 195 -30.17 -3.33 4.21
C TYR A 195 -31.15 -4.16 3.39
N TYR A 196 -30.64 -4.69 2.28
CA TYR A 196 -31.30 -5.68 1.47
C TYR A 196 -30.30 -6.73 0.99
N ASP A 197 -30.82 -7.91 0.66
CA ASP A 197 -30.08 -8.95 -0.05
C ASP A 197 -29.57 -8.45 -1.41
N CYS A 198 -28.44 -8.98 -1.86
CA CYS A 198 -27.77 -8.56 -3.10
C CYS A 198 -28.61 -8.80 -4.37
N ASN A 199 -29.63 -9.66 -4.31
CA ASN A 199 -30.57 -9.89 -5.41
C ASN A 199 -31.83 -9.00 -5.33
N ASN A 200 -32.04 -8.29 -4.22
CA ASN A 200 -33.22 -7.49 -4.00
C ASN A 200 -33.17 -6.19 -4.82
N THR A 201 -34.27 -5.85 -5.49
CA THR A 201 -34.33 -4.70 -6.40
C THR A 201 -34.70 -3.39 -5.73
N ASN A 202 -34.92 -3.38 -4.42
CA ASN A 202 -35.35 -2.21 -3.63
C ASN A 202 -34.20 -1.36 -3.08
N GLY A 203 -32.94 -1.71 -3.36
CA GLY A 203 -31.79 -0.92 -2.92
C GLY A 203 -30.58 -1.02 -3.85
N ALA A 204 -29.78 0.04 -3.89
CA ALA A 204 -28.49 0.06 -4.60
C ALA A 204 -27.40 -0.60 -3.76
N ASN A 205 -26.30 -1.01 -4.40
CA ASN A 205 -25.17 -1.62 -3.71
C ASN A 205 -24.47 -0.61 -2.80
N LYS A 206 -24.04 -1.06 -1.63
CA LYS A 206 -23.18 -0.33 -0.70
C LYS A 206 -21.73 -0.36 -1.20
N GLY A 207 -20.92 0.61 -0.78
CA GLY A 207 -19.47 0.55 -0.93
C GLY A 207 -18.82 -0.48 -0.01
N GLU A 208 -17.59 -0.86 -0.35
CA GLU A 208 -16.74 -1.66 0.53
C GLU A 208 -16.28 -0.85 1.74
N SER A 209 -15.91 -1.58 2.79
CA SER A 209 -15.41 -1.00 4.04
C SER A 209 -14.46 -1.98 4.71
N ILE A 210 -14.06 -1.67 5.94
CA ILE A 210 -13.36 -2.60 6.84
C ILE A 210 -14.18 -3.86 7.21
N VAL A 211 -15.43 -3.95 6.77
CA VAL A 211 -16.30 -5.12 6.89
C VAL A 211 -16.48 -5.76 5.52
N ASP A 212 -16.33 -7.08 5.44
CA ASP A 212 -16.79 -7.87 4.30
C ASP A 212 -18.28 -8.19 4.47
N LEU A 213 -19.12 -7.63 3.59
CA LEU A 213 -20.57 -7.81 3.65
C LEU A 213 -20.99 -9.03 2.83
N SER A 214 -21.67 -9.97 3.48
CA SER A 214 -22.35 -11.06 2.79
C SER A 214 -23.51 -10.53 1.92
N CYS A 215 -23.91 -11.32 0.93
CA CYS A 215 -25.00 -10.97 0.01
C CYS A 215 -26.26 -10.44 0.73
N ALA A 216 -26.60 -10.99 1.91
CA ALA A 216 -27.76 -10.56 2.70
C ALA A 216 -27.80 -9.07 3.05
N TYR A 217 -26.65 -8.38 3.02
CA TYR A 217 -26.52 -7.00 3.51
C TYR A 217 -25.90 -6.03 2.49
N GLN A 218 -25.64 -6.45 1.25
CA GLN A 218 -24.87 -5.67 0.28
C GLN A 218 -25.62 -4.47 -0.32
N ARG A 219 -26.92 -4.33 -0.08
CA ARG A 219 -27.76 -3.26 -0.66
C ARG A 219 -28.47 -2.41 0.37
N GLY A 220 -28.96 -1.24 -0.04
CA GLY A 220 -29.80 -0.33 0.79
C GLY A 220 -29.02 0.78 1.49
N ARG A 221 -29.74 1.71 2.13
CA ARG A 221 -29.21 2.99 2.63
C ARG A 221 -28.24 2.94 3.80
N GLY A 222 -28.21 1.88 4.59
CA GLY A 222 -27.34 1.79 5.77
C GLY A 222 -25.86 1.76 5.37
N ALA A 223 -25.04 2.68 5.85
CA ALA A 223 -23.60 2.66 5.60
C ALA A 223 -22.94 1.59 6.47
N ALA A 224 -22.12 0.70 5.90
CA ALA A 224 -21.41 -0.32 6.67
C ALA A 224 -20.04 0.22 7.09
N ALA A 225 -19.80 0.40 8.39
CA ALA A 225 -18.52 0.82 8.95
C ALA A 225 -17.84 1.99 8.23
N GLY A 226 -18.62 3.00 7.82
CA GLY A 226 -18.12 4.16 7.07
C GLY A 226 -17.98 3.96 5.55
N GLY A 227 -18.07 2.73 5.04
CA GLY A 227 -18.36 2.46 3.63
C GLY A 227 -19.79 2.90 3.37
N ALA A 228 -19.96 3.96 2.58
CA ALA A 228 -21.24 4.62 2.50
C ALA A 228 -22.35 3.66 2.00
N GLY A 229 -23.58 3.99 2.39
CA GLY A 229 -24.74 3.18 2.03
C GLY A 229 -25.03 3.26 0.53
N GLY A 230 -25.88 2.35 0.07
CA GLY A 230 -26.59 2.57 -1.18
C GLY A 230 -27.66 3.66 -1.02
N GLY A 231 -28.66 3.63 -1.90
CA GLY A 231 -29.94 4.26 -1.63
C GLY A 231 -31.08 3.26 -1.81
N ASN A 232 -32.30 3.68 -1.48
CA ASN A 232 -33.48 2.82 -1.47
C ASN A 232 -34.48 3.22 -2.55
N GLY A 233 -35.01 2.23 -3.28
CA GLY A 233 -35.99 2.40 -4.35
C GLY A 233 -35.37 2.48 -5.75
N HIS A 234 -36.16 2.95 -6.72
CA HIS A 234 -35.77 3.06 -8.12
C HIS A 234 -34.68 4.12 -8.36
N ASN A 235 -33.64 3.76 -9.13
CA ASN A 235 -32.56 4.66 -9.59
C ASN A 235 -31.75 5.37 -8.50
N ASN A 236 -31.49 4.69 -7.39
CA ASN A 236 -30.66 5.27 -6.33
C ASN A 236 -29.17 4.98 -6.55
N GLY A 237 -28.33 5.94 -6.17
CA GLY A 237 -26.87 5.80 -6.21
C GLY A 237 -26.35 4.89 -5.09
N GLY A 238 -25.28 4.15 -5.40
CA GLY A 238 -24.40 3.55 -4.41
C GLY A 238 -23.42 4.61 -3.91
N GLY A 239 -23.36 4.88 -2.61
CA GLY A 239 -22.39 5.81 -2.02
C GLY A 239 -21.07 5.14 -1.68
N GLY A 240 -19.98 5.90 -1.85
CA GLY A 240 -18.67 5.84 -1.16
C GLY A 240 -17.76 4.62 -1.39
N GLY A 241 -16.72 4.84 -2.19
CA GLY A 241 -15.41 4.19 -2.06
C GLY A 241 -14.36 5.27 -1.80
N GLY A 242 -13.31 4.96 -1.03
CA GLY A 242 -12.24 5.90 -0.63
C GLY A 242 -11.10 5.93 -1.63
#